data_AF-A0A662HS05-F1
#
_entry.id   AF-A0A662HS05-F1
#
_cell.length_a   1.000
_cell.length_b   1.000
_cell.length_c   1.000
_cell.angle_alpha   90.00
_cell.angle_beta   90.00
_cell.angle_gamma   90.00
#
_symmetry.space_group_name_H-M   'P 1'
#
loop_
_entity.id
_entity.type
_entity.pdbx_description
1 polymer ?
#
loop_
_entity_poly.entity_id
_entity_poly.type
_entity_poly.pdbx_seq_one_letter_code
_entity_poly.pdbx_strand_id
1 'polypeptide(L)'
;MRQVLVRKIPVTAIHVDELVTILKKLGKLNEVASGSARCYFCGKPITLDDISGIISIDGKVRLVCSNPVCLAKAAKISWQNVSRS
;
A
#
# COMPACT_ATOMS: atom_id res chain seq x y z
N MET A 1 25.42 5.11 -22.87
CA MET A 1 24.49 5.50 -21.78
C MET A 1 23.18 4.73 -21.96
N ARG A 2 22.71 3.99 -20.95
CA ARG A 2 21.36 3.38 -20.97
C ARG A 2 20.34 4.50 -20.75
N GLN A 3 19.42 4.73 -21.68
CA GLN A 3 18.28 5.60 -21.44
C GLN A 3 17.41 5.01 -20.32
N VAL A 4 17.33 5.70 -19.18
CA VAL A 4 16.39 5.36 -18.10
C VAL A 4 15.07 6.05 -18.42
N LEU A 5 14.05 5.26 -18.76
CA LEU A 5 12.72 5.78 -19.07
C LEU A 5 11.98 6.08 -17.76
N VAL A 6 11.87 7.37 -17.40
CA VAL A 6 11.18 7.81 -16.18
C VAL A 6 9.68 7.90 -16.45
N ARG A 7 8.88 7.07 -15.77
CA ARG A 7 7.41 7.16 -15.79
C ARG A 7 6.92 7.78 -14.48
N LYS A 8 6.08 8.81 -14.58
CA LYS A 8 5.36 9.36 -13.43
C LYS A 8 4.14 8.49 -13.14
N ILE A 9 4.05 7.98 -11.92
CA ILE A 9 2.88 7.22 -11.44
C ILE A 9 2.22 8.08 -10.37
N PRO A 10 1.01 8.60 -10.59
CA PRO A 10 0.28 9.31 -9.54
C PRO A 10 -0.12 8.33 -8.44
N VAL A 11 0.03 8.76 -7.20
CA VAL A 11 -0.32 8.00 -6.00
C VAL A 11 -1.16 8.90 -5.12
N THR A 12 -2.31 8.41 -4.66
CA THR A 12 -3.14 9.14 -3.70
C THR A 12 -2.46 9.17 -2.35
N ALA A 13 -2.16 10.37 -1.87
CA ALA A 13 -1.62 10.56 -0.53
C ALA A 13 -2.73 10.48 0.53
N ILE A 14 -2.41 9.85 1.66
CA ILE A 14 -3.27 9.78 2.84
C ILE A 14 -2.51 10.45 3.97
N HIS A 15 -3.14 11.42 4.63
CA HIS A 15 -2.56 12.05 5.83
C HIS A 15 -2.51 11.04 6.97
N VAL A 16 -1.46 11.09 7.79
CA VAL A 16 -1.26 10.13 8.89
C VAL A 16 -2.43 10.13 9.88
N ASP A 17 -3.03 11.29 10.12
CA ASP A 17 -4.18 11.46 11.01
C ASP A 17 -5.45 10.75 10.48
N GLU A 18 -5.55 10.60 9.15
CA GLU A 18 -6.66 9.91 8.49
C GLU A 18 -6.44 8.39 8.37
N LEU A 19 -5.19 7.93 8.48
CA LEU A 19 -4.81 6.54 8.26
C LEU A 19 -5.61 5.60 9.18
N VAL A 20 -5.71 5.91 10.47
CA VAL A 20 -6.44 5.09 11.45
C VAL A 20 -7.93 4.99 11.08
N THR A 21 -8.53 6.11 10.69
CA THR A 21 -9.95 6.17 10.28
C THR A 21 -10.19 5.34 9.03
N ILE A 22 -9.29 5.40 8.05
CA ILE A 22 -9.37 4.62 6.82
C ILE A 22 -9.20 3.13 7.13
N LEU A 23 -8.20 2.74 7.92
CA LEU A 23 -7.99 1.34 8.33
C LEU A 23 -9.19 0.77 9.08
N LYS A 24 -9.87 1.58 9.89
CA LYS A 24 -11.11 1.20 10.57
C LYS A 24 -12.23 0.94 9.56
N LYS A 25 -12.44 1.84 8.60
CA LYS A 25 -13.45 1.68 7.53
C LYS A 25 -13.17 0.46 6.65
N LEU A 26 -11.90 0.13 6.42
CA LEU A 26 -11.47 -1.02 5.64
C LEU A 26 -11.43 -2.33 6.46
N GLY A 27 -11.78 -2.30 7.74
CA GLY A 27 -11.78 -3.48 8.62
C GLY A 27 -10.39 -4.04 8.95
N LYS A 28 -9.32 -3.27 8.69
CA LYS A 28 -7.92 -3.71 8.86
C LYS A 28 -7.25 -3.25 10.14
N LEU A 29 -7.84 -2.29 10.85
CA LEU A 29 -7.25 -1.73 12.07
C LEU A 29 -6.94 -2.82 13.12
N ASN A 30 -7.84 -3.77 13.33
CA ASN A 30 -7.65 -4.83 14.33
C ASN A 30 -6.50 -5.79 13.97
N GLU A 31 -6.34 -6.13 12.68
CA GLU A 31 -5.22 -6.96 12.21
C GLU A 31 -3.87 -6.25 12.45
N VAL A 32 -3.83 -4.94 12.23
CA VAL A 32 -2.61 -4.12 12.46
C VAL A 32 -2.34 -3.99 13.96
N ALA A 33 -3.35 -3.67 14.76
CA ALA A 33 -3.22 -3.49 16.21
C ALA A 33 -2.83 -4.80 16.93
N SER A 34 -3.30 -5.95 16.43
CA SER A 34 -2.92 -7.27 16.97
C SER A 34 -1.55 -7.78 16.50
N GLY A 35 -0.88 -7.07 15.58
CA GLY A 35 0.39 -7.50 14.98
C GLY A 35 0.26 -8.67 14.00
N SER A 36 -0.97 -9.05 13.61
CA SER A 36 -1.23 -10.13 12.66
C SER A 36 -1.19 -9.67 11.20
N ALA A 37 -1.30 -8.36 10.94
CA ALA A 37 -1.16 -7.77 9.62
C ALA A 37 0.24 -7.97 9.04
N ARG A 38 0.31 -8.37 7.76
CA ARG A 38 1.56 -8.58 7.02
C ARG A 38 1.56 -7.85 5.69
N CYS A 39 2.76 -7.41 5.28
CA CYS A 39 2.97 -6.83 3.96
C CYS A 39 2.65 -7.85 2.88
N TYR A 40 1.84 -7.44 1.91
CA TYR A 40 1.45 -8.30 0.80
C TYR A 40 2.62 -8.81 -0.04
N PHE A 41 3.69 -8.01 -0.17
CA PHE A 41 4.82 -8.36 -1.04
C PHE A 41 5.95 -9.12 -0.36
N CYS A 42 6.31 -8.74 0.88
CA CYS A 42 7.46 -9.32 1.58
C CYS A 42 7.09 -10.14 2.82
N GLY A 43 5.80 -10.16 3.21
CA GLY A 43 5.33 -10.93 4.35
C GLY A 43 5.75 -10.42 5.73
N LYS A 44 6.54 -9.33 5.81
CA LYS A 44 6.94 -8.70 7.08
C LYS A 44 5.70 -8.26 7.87
N PRO A 45 5.65 -8.45 9.21
CA PRO A 45 4.63 -7.85 10.07
C PRO A 45 4.59 -6.32 9.90
N ILE A 46 3.39 -5.76 9.89
CA ILE A 46 3.15 -4.33 9.71
C ILE A 46 2.56 -3.75 11.00
N THR A 47 3.12 -2.62 11.42
CA THR A 47 2.56 -1.74 12.47
C THR A 47 1.97 -0.48 11.82
N LEU A 48 1.22 0.33 12.58
CA LEU A 48 0.68 1.60 12.08
C LEU A 48 1.78 2.52 11.51
N ASP A 49 2.97 2.52 12.13
CA ASP A 49 4.11 3.32 11.70
C ASP A 49 4.83 2.76 10.46
N ASP A 50 4.66 1.47 10.16
CA ASP A 50 5.29 0.81 9.00
C ASP A 50 4.37 0.77 7.77
N ILE A 51 3.11 1.22 7.87
CA ILE A 51 2.20 1.28 6.73
C ILE A 51 2.61 2.42 5.82
N SER A 52 2.95 2.09 4.57
CA SER A 52 3.27 3.09 3.55
C SER A 52 2.40 3.00 2.31
N GLY A 53 1.52 2.00 2.23
CA GLY A 53 0.57 1.89 1.13
C GLY A 53 -0.60 0.97 1.45
N ILE A 54 -1.75 1.31 0.87
CA ILE A 54 -2.97 0.51 0.87
C ILE A 54 -3.35 0.30 -0.59
N ILE A 55 -3.53 -0.97 -0.99
CA ILE A 55 -3.92 -1.31 -2.36
C ILE A 55 -5.08 -2.30 -2.36
N SER A 56 -5.92 -2.22 -3.38
CA SER A 56 -6.97 -3.21 -3.64
C SER A 56 -6.50 -4.15 -4.76
N ILE A 57 -6.44 -5.45 -4.46
CA ILE A 57 -6.13 -6.52 -5.42
C ILE A 57 -7.26 -7.54 -5.31
N ASP A 58 -7.91 -7.83 -6.44
CA ASP A 58 -9.04 -8.77 -6.54
C ASP A 58 -10.15 -8.46 -5.52
N GLY A 59 -10.48 -7.18 -5.35
CA GLY A 59 -11.48 -6.70 -4.40
C GLY A 59 -11.09 -6.81 -2.92
N LYS A 60 -9.86 -7.26 -2.62
CA LYS A 60 -9.35 -7.39 -1.25
C LYS A 60 -8.35 -6.28 -0.92
N VAL A 61 -8.57 -5.63 0.21
CA VAL A 61 -7.65 -4.63 0.77
C VAL A 61 -6.37 -5.33 1.24
N ARG A 62 -5.23 -4.84 0.77
CA ARG A 62 -3.90 -5.32 1.13
C ARG A 62 -3.05 -4.16 1.65
N LEU A 63 -2.23 -4.44 2.65
CA LEU A 63 -1.32 -3.48 3.27
C LEU A 63 0.11 -3.67 2.74
N VAL A 64 0.84 -2.56 2.65
CA VAL A 64 2.20 -2.50 2.11
C VAL A 64 3.10 -1.76 3.11
N CYS A 65 4.25 -2.37 3.42
CA CYS A 65 5.21 -1.80 4.34
C CYS A 65 6.06 -0.67 3.72
N SER A 66 6.88 -0.02 4.55
CA SER A 66 7.79 1.06 4.17
C SER A 66 8.97 0.67 3.26
N ASN A 67 9.11 -0.61 2.89
CA ASN A 67 10.17 -1.03 1.98
C ASN A 67 9.94 -0.40 0.59
N PRO A 68 10.90 0.39 0.05
CA PRO A 68 10.74 1.10 -1.23
C PRO A 68 10.42 0.18 -2.40
N VAL A 69 10.93 -1.06 -2.40
CA VAL A 69 10.64 -2.07 -3.44
C VAL A 69 9.18 -2.50 -3.38
N CYS A 70 8.62 -2.64 -2.18
CA CYS A 70 7.21 -2.99 -1.98
C CYS A 70 6.29 -1.83 -2.41
N LEU A 71 6.65 -0.60 -2.03
CA LEU A 71 5.91 0.60 -2.42
C LEU A 71 5.92 0.82 -3.95
N ALA A 72 7.05 0.63 -4.61
CA ALA A 72 7.14 0.73 -6.07
C ALA A 72 6.27 -0.32 -6.79
N LYS A 73 6.23 -1.56 -6.27
CA LYS A 73 5.32 -2.61 -6.77
C LYS A 73 3.86 -2.21 -6.59
N ALA A 74 3.50 -1.68 -5.42
CA ALA A 74 2.15 -1.21 -5.10
C ALA A 74 1.70 -0.10 -6.07
N ALA A 75 2.53 0.92 -6.27
CA ALA A 75 2.24 2.03 -7.17
C ALA A 75 2.02 1.55 -8.61
N LYS A 76 2.86 0.64 -9.09
CA LYS A 76 2.73 0.06 -10.44
C LYS A 76 1.40 -0.69 -10.62
N ILE A 77 1.00 -1.51 -9.65
CA ILE A 77 -0.26 -2.26 -9.71
C ILE A 77 -1.46 -1.31 -9.63
N SER A 78 -1.44 -0.35 -8.70
CA SER A 78 -2.51 0.62 -8.54
C SER A 78 -2.76 1.40 -9.83
N TRP A 79 -1.70 1.81 -10.53
CA TRP A 79 -1.81 2.52 -11.80
C TRP A 79 -2.44 1.67 -12.91
N GLN A 80 -2.06 0.39 -12.99
CA GLN A 80 -2.63 -0.53 -13.97
C GLN A 80 -4.14 -0.69 -13.79
N ASN A 81 -4.61 -0.75 -12.54
CA ASN A 81 -6.03 -0.89 -12.23
C ASN A 81 -6.83 0.38 -12.58
N VAL A 82 -6.28 1.57 -12.32
CA VAL A 82 -6.92 2.84 -12.69
C VAL A 82 -6.97 3.01 -14.21
N SER A 83 -5.93 2.63 -14.95
CA SER A 83 -5.90 2.75 -16.42
C SER A 83 -6.83 1.79 -17.17
N ARG A 84 -7.48 0.85 -16.47
CA ARG A 84 -8.41 -0.14 -17.03
C ARG A 84 -9.87 0.10 -16.61
N SER A 85 -10.10 1.04 -15.70
CA SER A 85 -11.42 1.38 -15.17
C SER A 85 -12.06 2.52 -15.96
#